data_AF-A0A7Y4X7D6-F1
#
_entry.id   AF-A0A7Y4X7D6-F1
#
_cell.length_a   1.000
_cell.length_b   1.000
_cell.length_c   1.000
_cell.angle_alpha   90.00
_cell.angle_beta   90.00
_cell.angle_gamma   90.00
#
_symmetry.space_group_name_H-M   'P 1'
#
loop_
_entity.id
_entity.type
_entity.pdbx_description
1 polymer ?
#
loop_
_entity_poly.entity_id
_entity_poly.type
_entity_poly.pdbx_seq_one_letter_code
_entity_poly.pdbx_strand_id
1 'polypeptide(L)'
;IVIMHARDTVLPDDLPMFGAEAPPAASYNFDSYREAADAYEREYIQRKLAEAEGNISRTAELMNIDRSHLYRRMKALGLQRPPENGT
;
A
#
# COMPACT_ATOMS: atom_id res chain seq x y z
N ILE A 1 -7.96 16.45 -0.55
CA ILE A 1 -7.94 17.89 -0.22
C ILE A 1 -9.00 18.56 -1.07
N VAL A 2 -9.96 19.26 -0.46
CA VAL A 2 -10.94 20.06 -1.19
C VAL A 2 -10.45 21.50 -1.14
N ILE A 3 -10.11 22.08 -2.28
CA ILE A 3 -9.71 23.48 -2.41
C ILE A 3 -10.94 24.24 -2.88
N MET A 4 -11.60 24.97 -1.97
CA MET A 4 -12.69 25.89 -2.30
C MET A 4 -12.10 27.30 -2.32
N HIS A 5 -11.96 27.89 -3.50
CA HIS A 5 -11.50 29.26 -3.66
C HIS A 5 -12.70 30.14 -4.07
N ALA A 6 -12.85 31.30 -3.43
CA ALA A 6 -13.96 32.23 -3.70
C ALA A 6 -13.73 33.10 -4.95
N ARG A 7 -12.70 32.83 -5.75
CA ARG A 7 -12.35 33.57 -6.97
C ARG A 7 -12.14 32.59 -8.14
N ASP A 8 -12.55 33.03 -9.33
CA ASP A 8 -12.63 32.25 -10.58
C ASP A 8 -11.26 31.84 -11.15
N THR A 9 -10.15 32.36 -10.61
CA THR A 9 -8.79 32.08 -11.10
C THR A 9 -7.86 31.78 -9.93
N VAL A 10 -7.12 30.67 -10.04
CA VAL A 10 -6.11 30.21 -9.07
C VAL A 10 -4.72 30.53 -9.61
N LEU A 11 -3.91 31.27 -8.85
CA LEU A 11 -2.52 31.59 -9.19
C LEU A 11 -1.56 30.52 -8.62
N PRO A 12 -0.34 30.37 -9.17
CA PRO A 12 0.65 29.42 -8.66
C PRO A 12 1.01 29.61 -7.18
N ASP A 13 0.85 30.83 -6.65
CA ASP A 13 1.08 31.21 -5.26
C ASP A 13 -0.08 30.81 -4.32
N ASP A 14 -1.28 30.55 -4.85
CA ASP A 14 -2.46 30.12 -4.08
C ASP A 14 -2.41 28.61 -3.76
N LEU A 15 -1.52 27.87 -4.42
CA LEU A 15 -1.27 26.48 -4.07
C LEU A 15 -0.40 26.45 -2.82
N PRO A 16 -0.78 25.71 -1.77
CA PRO A 16 0.13 25.52 -0.65
C PRO A 16 1.43 24.95 -1.23
N MET A 17 2.58 25.51 -0.84
CA MET A 17 3.87 24.87 -1.12
C MET A 17 3.79 23.47 -0.51
N PHE A 18 3.46 22.48 -1.34
CA PHE A 18 3.48 21.09 -0.97
C PHE A 18 4.96 20.75 -0.78
N GLY A 19 5.45 21.00 0.44
CA GLY A 19 6.69 20.42 0.93
C GLY A 19 6.66 18.94 0.60
N ALA A 20 7.79 18.45 0.10
CA ALA A 20 7.99 17.18 -0.58
C ALA A 20 7.76 15.95 0.31
N GLU A 21 6.56 15.79 0.87
CA GLU A 21 6.20 14.67 1.72
C GLU A 21 4.69 14.36 1.70
N ALA A 22 3.99 14.72 0.62
CA ALA A 22 2.94 13.81 0.18
C ALA A 22 3.68 12.60 -0.41
N PRO A 23 3.44 11.34 0.02
CA PRO A 23 3.91 10.21 -0.76
C PRO A 23 3.46 10.49 -2.19
N PRO A 24 4.37 10.39 -3.17
CA PRO A 24 4.08 10.84 -4.51
C PRO A 24 2.74 10.23 -4.89
N ALA A 25 1.85 11.01 -5.49
CA ALA A 25 0.66 10.44 -6.11
C ALA A 25 1.01 9.42 -7.23
N ALA A 26 2.28 9.07 -7.42
CA ALA A 26 2.71 7.78 -7.95
C ALA A 26 2.15 6.67 -7.04
N SER A 27 1.13 5.90 -7.40
CA SER A 27 0.92 5.40 -8.75
C SER A 27 -0.48 4.77 -8.84
N TYR A 28 -1.53 5.52 -8.53
CA TYR A 28 -2.92 5.04 -8.71
C TYR A 28 -3.36 4.94 -10.18
N ASN A 29 -2.40 4.98 -11.11
CA ASN A 29 -2.62 4.90 -12.54
C ASN A 29 -2.64 3.43 -13.00
N PHE A 30 -3.59 2.67 -12.44
CA PHE A 30 -3.77 1.25 -12.73
C PHE A 30 -4.66 1.07 -13.96
N ASP A 31 -4.32 0.10 -14.81
CA ASP A 31 -5.09 -0.21 -16.01
C ASP A 31 -6.40 -0.97 -15.69
N SER A 32 -6.50 -1.50 -14.46
CA SER A 32 -7.70 -2.20 -14.00
C SER A 32 -7.91 -2.12 -12.49
N TYR A 33 -9.17 -2.29 -12.07
CA TYR A 33 -9.54 -2.41 -10.64
C TYR A 33 -8.77 -3.53 -9.94
N ARG A 34 -8.53 -4.66 -10.63
CA ARG A 34 -7.80 -5.79 -10.07
C ARG A 34 -6.37 -5.39 -9.71
N GLU A 35 -5.70 -4.70 -10.61
CA GLU A 35 -4.32 -4.25 -10.39
C GLU A 35 -4.24 -3.24 -9.24
N ALA A 36 -5.20 -2.31 -9.17
CA ALA A 36 -5.30 -1.38 -8.05
C ALA A 36 -5.50 -2.08 -6.71
N ALA A 37 -6.41 -3.06 -6.67
CA ALA A 37 -6.68 -3.85 -5.46
C ALA A 37 -5.46 -4.67 -5.05
N ASP A 38 -4.77 -5.31 -6.00
CA ASP A 38 -3.57 -6.10 -5.73
C ASP A 38 -2.41 -5.21 -5.24
N ALA A 39 -2.24 -4.01 -5.79
CA ALA A 39 -1.24 -3.05 -5.33
C ALA A 39 -1.51 -2.58 -3.89
N TYR A 40 -2.76 -2.19 -3.60
CA TYR A 40 -3.17 -1.82 -2.24
C TYR A 40 -2.97 -2.98 -1.25
N GLU A 41 -3.41 -4.18 -1.61
CA GLU A 41 -3.31 -5.33 -0.72
C GLU A 41 -1.84 -5.70 -0.47
N ARG A 42 -0.99 -5.59 -1.50
CA ARG A 42 0.45 -5.81 -1.35
C ARG A 42 1.07 -4.86 -0.34
N GLU A 43 0.73 -3.57 -0.40
CA GLU A 43 1.22 -2.58 0.57
C GLU A 43 0.69 -2.86 1.97
N TYR A 44 -0.62 -3.18 2.09
CA TYR A 44 -1.26 -3.48 3.35
C TYR A 44 -0.62 -4.68 4.06
N ILE A 45 -0.40 -5.78 3.33
CA ILE A 45 0.24 -6.98 3.85
C ILE A 45 1.68 -6.70 4.28
N GLN A 46 2.45 -5.95 3.49
CA GLN A 46 3.83 -5.60 3.85
C GLN A 46 3.89 -4.77 5.13
N ARG A 47 3.01 -3.78 5.29
CA ARG A 47 2.93 -2.98 6.52
C ARG A 47 2.60 -3.85 7.73
N LYS A 48 1.66 -4.79 7.59
CA LYS A 48 1.29 -5.71 8.68
C LYS A 48 2.37 -6.74 8.99
N LEU A 49 3.10 -7.20 7.99
CA LEU A 49 4.29 -8.03 8.20
C LEU A 49 5.38 -7.27 8.96
N ALA A 50 5.62 -6.00 8.65
CA ALA A 50 6.59 -5.19 9.38
C ALA A 50 6.18 -5.00 10.85
N GLU A 51 4.90 -4.72 11.12
CA GLU A 51 4.33 -4.64 12.47
C GLU A 51 4.46 -5.96 13.25
N ALA A 52 4.36 -7.09 12.55
CA ALA A 52 4.50 -8.43 13.11
C ALA A 52 5.95 -8.96 13.11
N GLU A 53 6.94 -8.13 12.77
CA GLU A 53 8.36 -8.52 12.70
C GLU A 53 8.62 -9.70 11.75
N GLY A 54 7.86 -9.77 10.65
CA GLY A 54 7.92 -10.85 9.66
C GLY A 54 7.19 -12.14 10.07
N ASN A 55 6.55 -12.18 11.24
CA ASN A 55 5.79 -13.36 11.67
C ASN A 55 4.44 -13.44 10.95
N ILE A 56 4.31 -14.41 10.03
CA ILE A 56 3.10 -14.62 9.22
C ILE A 56 1.89 -15.00 10.08
N SER A 57 2.06 -15.80 11.13
CA SER A 57 0.94 -16.20 12.01
C SER A 57 0.40 -14.98 12.76
N ARG A 58 1.30 -14.19 13.36
CA ARG A 58 0.94 -12.93 14.04
C ARG A 58 0.33 -11.92 13.06
N THR A 59 0.82 -11.86 11.83
CA THR A 59 0.23 -11.02 10.77
C THR A 59 -1.20 -11.42 10.46
N ALA A 60 -1.48 -12.72 10.33
CA ALA A 60 -2.81 -13.24 10.07
C ALA A 60 -3.78 -12.92 11.22
N GLU A 61 -3.31 -13.02 12.47
CA GLU A 61 -4.05 -12.59 13.66
C GLU A 61 -4.34 -11.08 13.65
N LEU A 62 -3.35 -10.24 13.36
CA LEU A 62 -3.52 -8.78 13.25
C LEU A 62 -4.47 -8.36 12.12
N MET A 63 -4.52 -9.14 11.05
CA MET A 63 -5.44 -8.94 9.92
C MET A 63 -6.81 -9.60 10.15
N ASN A 64 -6.97 -10.37 11.23
CA ASN A 64 -8.15 -11.17 11.54
C ASN A 64 -8.60 -12.08 10.38
N ILE A 65 -7.64 -12.78 9.77
CA ILE A 65 -7.88 -13.74 8.68
C ILE A 65 -7.15 -15.04 8.93
N ASP A 66 -7.59 -16.12 8.28
CA ASP A 66 -6.88 -17.39 8.31
C ASP A 66 -5.46 -17.27 7.73
N ARG A 67 -4.49 -17.88 8.42
CA ARG A 67 -3.10 -17.98 7.95
C ARG A 67 -2.99 -18.59 6.56
N SER A 68 -3.78 -19.62 6.26
CA SER A 68 -3.83 -20.27 4.94
C SER A 68 -4.39 -19.34 3.86
N HIS A 69 -5.25 -18.40 4.22
CA HIS A 69 -5.74 -17.38 3.29
C HIS A 69 -4.66 -16.33 3.03
N LEU A 70 -4.04 -15.80 4.08
CA LEU A 70 -2.91 -14.86 3.96
C LEU A 70 -1.79 -15.44 3.10
N TYR A 71 -1.41 -16.69 3.32
CA TYR A 71 -0.35 -17.36 2.55
C TYR A 71 -0.68 -17.44 1.05
N ARG A 72 -1.93 -17.75 0.70
CA ARG A 72 -2.39 -17.79 -0.69
C ARG A 72 -2.36 -16.40 -1.34
N ARG A 73 -2.78 -15.34 -0.62
CA ARG A 73 -2.70 -13.96 -1.11
C ARG A 73 -1.24 -13.52 -1.28
N MET A 74 -0.37 -13.77 -0.30
CA MET A 74 1.06 -13.47 -0.41
C MET A 74 1.70 -14.15 -1.62
N LYS A 75 1.36 -15.42 -1.89
CA LYS A 75 1.85 -16.14 -3.08
C LYS A 75 1.37 -15.49 -4.37
N ALA A 76 0.08 -15.16 -4.45
CA ALA A 76 -0.51 -14.54 -5.64
C ALA A 76 0.07 -13.15 -5.93
N LEU A 77 0.40 -12.39 -4.89
CA LEU A 77 0.95 -11.04 -4.99
C LEU A 77 2.48 -10.98 -5.19
N GLY A 78 3.16 -12.13 -5.15
CA GLY A 78 4.62 -12.23 -5.26
C GLY A 78 5.38 -11.78 -4.00
N LEU A 79 4.74 -11.83 -2.83
CA LEU A 79 5.31 -11.39 -1.54
C LEU A 79 6.11 -12.47 -0.81
N GLN A 80 6.27 -13.66 -1.39
CA GLN A 80 7.09 -14.70 -0.78
C GLN A 80 8.57 -14.42 -1.04
N ARG A 81 9.33 -14.21 0.03
CA ARG A 81 10.79 -14.28 -0.05
C ARG A 81 11.15 -15.70 -0.52
N PRO A 82 12.02 -15.87 -1.53
CA PRO A 82 12.50 -17.20 -1.90
C PRO A 82 13.08 -17.89 -0.66
N PRO A 83 12.97 -19.22 -0.53
CA PRO A 83 13.68 -19.93 0.52
C PRO A 83 15.16 -19.61 0.35
N GLU A 84 15.71 -18.85 1.29
CA GLU A 84 17.14 -18.56 1.35
C GLU A 84 17.78 -19.92 1.67
N ASN A 85 18.30 -20.60 0.64
CA ASN A 85 18.99 -21.88 0.78
C ASN A 85 20.19 -21.69 1.71
N GLY A 86 20.12 -22.33 2.89
CA GLY A 86 21.19 -22.86 3.73
C GLY A 86 22.49 -22.05 3.91
N THR A 87 22.81 -21.71 5.16
CA THR A 87 23.98 -22.24 5.89
C THR A 87 23.70 -22.12 7.39
#